data_AF-A0A2T5JS76-F1
#
_entry.id   AF-A0A2T5JS76-F1
#
_cell.length_a   1.000
_cell.length_b   1.000
_cell.length_c   1.000
_cell.angle_alpha   90.00
_cell.angle_beta   90.00
_cell.angle_gamma   90.00
#
_symmetry.space_group_name_H-M   'P 1'
#
loop_
_entity.id
_entity.type
_entity.pdbx_description
1 polymer ?
#
loop_
_entity_poly.entity_id
_entity_poly.type
_entity_poly.pdbx_seq_one_letter_code
_entity_poly.pdbx_strand_id
1 'polypeptide(L)'
;MMAFTYQSAVDLARIPLNDAGKDRYPDAALLSFANHGMLQIFMRRPDLFAGRFDNPPHGEHLLTDVFPLSGEYVQILADYVTARAEMTDDEYINAGRAAMFMQLFASGAAI
;
A
#
# COMPACT_ATOMS: atom_id res chain seq x y z
N MET A 1 -4.73 -21.72 4.48
CA MET A 1 -4.03 -20.44 4.67
C MET A 1 -5.00 -19.33 4.30
N MET A 2 -5.19 -18.31 5.14
CA MET A 2 -6.06 -17.18 4.80
C MET A 2 -5.39 -16.33 3.72
N ALA A 3 -6.17 -15.89 2.73
CA ALA A 3 -5.68 -14.97 1.72
C ALA A 3 -5.44 -13.59 2.34
N PHE A 4 -4.36 -12.93 1.93
CA PHE A 4 -4.15 -11.52 2.29
C PHE A 4 -5.24 -10.66 1.64
N THR A 5 -5.57 -9.56 2.30
CA THR A 5 -6.53 -8.56 1.82
C THR A 5 -5.89 -7.18 1.81
N TYR A 6 -6.59 -6.18 1.28
CA TYR A 6 -6.16 -4.79 1.41
C TYR A 6 -6.04 -4.36 2.88
N GLN A 7 -6.86 -4.91 3.78
CA GLN A 7 -6.72 -4.73 5.22
C GLN A 7 -5.32 -5.16 5.71
N SER A 8 -4.77 -6.27 5.20
CA SER A 8 -3.44 -6.73 5.60
C SER A 8 -2.34 -5.71 5.27
N ALA A 9 -2.41 -5.05 4.11
CA ALA A 9 -1.45 -4.02 3.72
C ALA A 9 -1.61 -2.75 4.60
N VAL A 10 -2.85 -2.35 4.89
CA VAL A 10 -3.15 -1.21 5.77
C VAL A 10 -2.66 -1.48 7.19
N ASP A 11 -2.90 -2.67 7.73
CA ASP A 11 -2.47 -3.05 9.08
C ASP A 11 -0.94 -3.07 9.20
N LEU A 12 -0.23 -3.58 8.18
CA LEU A 12 1.23 -3.52 8.13
C LEU A 12 1.75 -2.08 8.10
N ALA A 13 1.11 -1.20 7.33
CA ALA A 13 1.50 0.20 7.24
C ALA A 13 1.31 0.95 8.57
N ARG A 14 0.34 0.54 9.40
CA ARG A 14 0.09 1.13 10.72
C ARG A 14 1.20 0.88 11.73
N ILE A 15 1.94 -0.22 11.60
CA ILE A 15 3.03 -0.57 12.52
C ILE A 15 4.13 0.53 12.53
N PRO A 16 4.78 0.87 11.40
CA PRO A 16 5.78 1.93 11.39
C PRO A 16 5.19 3.32 11.62
N LEU A 17 3.92 3.55 11.25
CA LEU A 17 3.22 4.81 11.55
C LEU A 17 2.93 5.00 13.05
N ASN A 18 3.08 3.94 13.86
CA ASN A 18 2.65 3.90 15.26
C ASN A 18 1.18 4.32 15.42
N ASP A 19 0.32 3.87 14.51
CA ASP A 19 -1.11 4.26 14.42
C ASP A 19 -2.03 3.04 14.51
N ALA A 20 -1.77 2.18 15.50
CA ALA A 20 -2.59 0.99 15.77
C ALA A 20 -4.01 1.34 16.27
N GLY A 21 -4.14 2.47 16.99
CA GLY A 21 -5.41 3.00 17.48
C GLY A 21 -6.27 3.66 16.40
N LYS A 22 -5.71 3.91 15.21
CA LYS A 22 -6.36 4.68 14.12
C LYS A 22 -6.67 6.12 14.53
N ASP A 23 -5.86 6.66 15.44
CA ASP A 23 -6.02 8.00 15.99
C ASP A 23 -5.56 9.06 14.97
N ARG A 24 -4.55 8.73 14.14
CA ARG A 24 -3.98 9.66 13.16
C ARG A 24 -4.60 9.52 11.78
N TYR A 25 -4.73 8.29 11.27
CA TYR A 25 -5.30 8.05 9.94
C TYR A 25 -6.52 7.12 9.99
N PRO A 26 -7.68 7.55 9.45
CA PRO A 26 -8.81 6.66 9.27
C PRO A 26 -8.48 5.60 8.21
N ASP A 27 -9.11 4.42 8.30
CA ASP A 27 -8.85 3.32 7.35
C ASP A 27 -9.10 3.73 5.90
N ALA A 28 -10.11 4.58 5.65
CA ALA A 28 -10.42 5.09 4.32
C ALA A 28 -9.24 5.86 3.70
N ALA A 29 -8.49 6.64 4.49
CA ALA A 29 -7.35 7.38 3.98
C ALA A 29 -6.20 6.45 3.58
N LEU A 30 -5.86 5.49 4.44
CA LEU A 30 -4.81 4.51 4.15
C LEU A 30 -5.20 3.59 2.99
N LEU A 31 -6.48 3.23 2.87
CA LEU A 31 -7.01 2.48 1.74
C LEU A 31 -6.86 3.26 0.42
N SER A 32 -7.14 4.57 0.41
CA SER A 32 -6.90 5.39 -0.78
C SER A 32 -5.43 5.37 -1.21
N PHE A 33 -4.49 5.40 -0.27
CA PHE A 33 -3.07 5.24 -0.58
C PHE A 33 -2.73 3.84 -1.09
N ALA A 34 -3.33 2.79 -0.51
CA ALA A 34 -3.13 1.41 -0.97
C ALA A 34 -3.65 1.21 -2.40
N ASN A 35 -4.81 1.78 -2.71
CA ASN A 35 -5.36 1.76 -4.06
C ASN A 35 -4.45 2.48 -5.07
N HIS A 36 -3.93 3.67 -4.72
CA HIS A 36 -2.95 4.36 -5.56
C HIS A 36 -1.64 3.59 -5.70
N GLY A 37 -1.15 2.96 -4.64
CA GLY A 37 0.07 2.15 -4.66
C GLY A 37 -0.07 0.93 -5.59
N MET A 38 -1.23 0.27 -5.57
CA MET A 38 -1.52 -0.83 -6.50
C MET A 38 -1.53 -0.37 -7.96
N LEU A 39 -2.10 0.80 -8.26
CA LEU A 39 -2.04 1.38 -9.60
C LEU A 39 -0.60 1.70 -10.03
N GLN A 40 0.25 2.15 -9.10
CA GLN A 40 1.67 2.37 -9.39
C GLN A 40 2.42 1.06 -9.67
N ILE A 41 2.10 -0.03 -8.96
CA ILE A 41 2.65 -1.35 -9.25
C ILE A 41 2.17 -1.82 -10.63
N PHE A 42 0.87 -1.71 -10.92
CA PHE A 42 0.31 -2.09 -12.21
C PHE A 42 0.96 -1.33 -13.38
N MET A 43 1.20 -0.03 -13.23
CA MET A 43 1.85 0.79 -14.26
C MET A 43 3.30 0.37 -14.52
N ARG A 44 4.05 -0.03 -13.49
CA ARG A 44 5.47 -0.41 -13.61
C ARG A 44 5.68 -1.88 -13.97
N ARG A 45 4.77 -2.74 -13.51
CA ARG A 45 4.84 -4.20 -13.60
C ARG A 45 3.50 -4.79 -14.05
N PRO A 46 3.02 -4.41 -15.25
CA PRO A 46 1.77 -4.95 -15.79
C PRO A 46 1.84 -6.48 -16.00
N ASP A 47 3.04 -7.04 -16.13
CA ASP A 47 3.29 -8.47 -16.27
C ASP A 47 2.85 -9.29 -15.06
N LEU A 48 2.90 -8.73 -13.83
CA LEU A 48 2.39 -9.40 -12.62
C LEU A 48 0.88 -9.68 -12.67
N PHE A 49 0.18 -9.03 -13.59
CA PHE A 49 -1.26 -9.12 -13.79
C PHE A 49 -1.61 -9.87 -15.09
N ALA A 50 -0.62 -10.47 -15.77
CA ALA A 50 -0.86 -11.28 -16.95
C ALA A 50 -1.85 -12.42 -16.63
N GLY A 51 -2.88 -12.56 -17.46
CA GLY A 51 -3.96 -13.54 -17.25
C GLY A 51 -5.05 -13.09 -16.27
N ARG A 52 -5.04 -11.82 -15.83
CA ARG A 52 -6.05 -11.22 -14.94
C ARG A 52 -6.73 -10.00 -15.55
N PHE A 53 -6.84 -9.96 -16.87
CA PHE A 53 -7.33 -8.81 -17.64
C PHE A 53 -8.82 -8.52 -17.44
N ASP A 54 -9.58 -9.46 -16.90
CA ASP A 54 -11.02 -9.30 -16.65
C ASP A 54 -11.31 -8.40 -15.45
N ASN A 55 -10.32 -8.18 -14.57
CA ASN A 55 -10.45 -7.31 -13.40
C ASN A 55 -9.10 -6.64 -13.04
N PRO A 56 -8.62 -5.69 -13.86
CA PRO A 56 -7.40 -4.96 -13.56
C PRO A 56 -7.60 -4.07 -12.34
N PRO A 57 -6.53 -3.72 -11.60
CA PRO A 57 -6.62 -2.74 -10.53
C PRO A 57 -7.17 -1.42 -11.07
N HIS A 58 -8.26 -0.95 -10.47
CA HIS A 58 -8.96 0.30 -10.87
C HIS A 58 -8.91 1.37 -9.76
N GLY A 59 -8.32 1.05 -8.60
CA GLY A 59 -8.14 2.01 -7.50
C GLY A 59 -9.35 2.18 -6.59
N GLU A 60 -10.36 1.32 -6.69
CA GLU A 60 -11.58 1.38 -5.86
C GLU A 60 -11.80 0.09 -5.05
N HIS A 61 -10.73 -0.66 -4.75
CA HIS A 61 -10.84 -1.86 -3.92
C HIS A 61 -11.22 -1.51 -2.47
N LEU A 62 -11.96 -2.42 -1.85
CA LEU A 62 -12.36 -2.37 -0.45
C LEU A 62 -11.32 -3.06 0.44
N LEU A 63 -11.31 -2.74 1.74
CA LEU A 63 -10.40 -3.39 2.71
C LEU A 63 -10.55 -4.91 2.76
N THR A 64 -11.78 -5.40 2.55
CA THR A 64 -12.12 -6.83 2.55
C THR A 64 -11.76 -7.54 1.25
N ASP A 65 -11.42 -6.80 0.19
CA ASP A 65 -11.07 -7.41 -1.08
C ASP A 65 -9.76 -8.19 -0.96
N VAL A 66 -9.73 -9.34 -1.62
CA VAL A 66 -8.55 -10.19 -1.67
C VAL A 66 -7.42 -9.44 -2.37
N PHE A 67 -6.24 -9.46 -1.76
CA PHE A 67 -5.05 -8.87 -2.34
C PHE A 67 -4.69 -9.61 -3.63
N PRO A 68 -4.57 -8.92 -4.77
CA PRO A 68 -4.49 -9.57 -6.08
C PRO A 68 -3.10 -10.16 -6.36
N LEU A 69 -2.05 -9.75 -5.66
CA LEU A 69 -0.70 -10.25 -5.89
C LEU A 69 -0.31 -11.32 -4.89
N SER A 70 0.82 -11.98 -5.12
CA SER A 70 1.38 -12.91 -4.15
C SER A 70 1.81 -12.18 -2.87
N GLY A 71 1.89 -12.90 -1.76
CA GLY A 71 2.03 -12.35 -0.41
C GLY A 71 3.26 -11.46 -0.22
N GLU A 72 4.33 -11.66 -0.98
CA GLU A 72 5.54 -10.85 -0.96
C GLU A 72 5.29 -9.38 -1.34
N TYR A 73 4.26 -9.09 -2.13
CA TYR A 73 3.91 -7.72 -2.54
C TYR A 73 3.08 -6.96 -1.49
N VAL A 74 2.60 -7.62 -0.45
CA VAL A 74 1.79 -6.99 0.60
C VAL A 74 2.62 -5.97 1.37
N GLN A 75 3.86 -6.32 1.74
CA GLN A 75 4.79 -5.39 2.39
C GLN A 75 5.17 -4.23 1.46
N ILE A 76 5.40 -4.51 0.17
CA ILE A 76 5.71 -3.48 -0.83
C ILE A 76 4.57 -2.45 -0.89
N LEU A 77 3.32 -2.89 -0.88
CA LEU A 77 2.21 -1.97 -0.85
C LEU A 77 2.13 -1.18 0.47
N ALA A 78 2.36 -1.86 1.60
CA ALA A 78 2.39 -1.20 2.91
C ALA A 78 3.45 -0.08 2.97
N ASP A 79 4.64 -0.29 2.39
CA ASP A 79 5.69 0.73 2.33
C ASP A 79 5.23 1.98 1.56
N TYR A 80 4.50 1.81 0.46
CA TYR A 80 3.91 2.95 -0.25
C TYR A 80 2.90 3.71 0.60
N VAL A 81 2.02 2.98 1.30
CA VAL A 81 1.01 3.57 2.19
C VAL A 81 1.69 4.37 3.30
N THR A 82 2.69 3.79 3.97
CA THR A 82 3.48 4.47 5.01
C THR A 82 4.16 5.70 4.45
N ALA A 83 4.80 5.62 3.28
CA ALA A 83 5.44 6.77 2.66
C ALA A 83 4.45 7.92 2.39
N ARG A 84 3.27 7.63 1.82
CA ARG A 84 2.25 8.65 1.53
C ARG A 84 1.64 9.25 2.80
N ALA A 85 1.44 8.44 3.83
CA ALA A 85 0.98 8.91 5.12
C ALA A 85 2.01 9.88 5.73
N GLU A 86 3.28 9.51 5.79
CA GLU A 86 4.37 10.35 6.33
C GLU A 86 4.66 11.64 5.51
N MET A 87 4.11 11.75 4.29
CA MET A 87 4.14 12.99 3.47
C MET A 87 2.94 13.90 3.73
N THR A 88 1.91 13.43 4.44
CA THR A 88 0.71 14.21 4.73
C THR A 88 1.04 15.26 5.77
N ASP A 89 0.71 16.53 5.47
CA ASP A 89 1.14 17.69 6.25
C ASP A 89 0.46 17.73 7.63
N ASP A 90 1.19 17.38 8.69
CA ASP A 90 0.82 17.47 10.10
C ASP A 90 2.05 17.66 11.03
N GLU A 91 1.85 17.78 12.35
CA GLU A 91 2.93 17.96 13.33
C GLU A 91 3.92 16.76 13.39
N TYR A 92 3.56 15.64 12.78
CA TYR A 92 4.30 14.38 12.82
C TYR A 92 4.89 14.00 11.45
N ILE A 93 5.01 14.93 10.49
CA ILE A 93 5.71 14.69 9.23
C ILE A 93 7.15 14.30 9.49
N ASN A 94 7.59 13.22 8.85
CA ASN A 94 9.00 12.89 8.79
C ASN A 94 9.43 12.64 7.34
N ALA A 95 9.88 13.70 6.68
CA ALA A 95 10.29 13.66 5.27
C ALA A 95 11.41 12.64 5.01
N GLY A 96 12.30 12.40 5.99
CA GLY A 96 13.34 11.37 5.88
C GLY A 96 12.77 9.95 5.86
N ARG A 97 11.81 9.67 6.74
CA ARG A 97 11.11 8.37 6.76
C ARG A 97 10.24 8.17 5.53
N ALA A 98 9.50 9.20 5.10
CA ALA A 98 8.72 9.16 3.87
C ALA A 98 9.59 8.80 2.65
N ALA A 99 10.75 9.44 2.51
CA ALA A 99 11.70 9.15 1.43
C ALA A 99 12.22 7.70 1.49
N MET A 100 12.58 7.20 2.69
CA MET A 100 13.06 5.83 2.88
C MET A 100 11.99 4.80 2.46
N PHE A 101 10.75 4.95 2.91
CA PHE A 101 9.67 4.02 2.56
C PHE A 101 9.32 4.10 1.07
N MET A 102 9.38 5.29 0.45
CA MET A 102 9.20 5.42 -0.99
C MET A 102 10.32 4.72 -1.78
N GLN A 103 11.56 4.71 -1.26
CA GLN A 103 12.67 3.95 -1.85
C GLN A 103 12.45 2.43 -1.73
N LEU A 104 11.99 1.95 -0.57
CA LEU A 104 11.64 0.53 -0.38
C LEU A 104 10.55 0.09 -1.38
N PHE A 105 9.47 0.87 -1.48
CA PHE A 105 8.42 0.64 -2.46
C PHE A 105 8.97 0.61 -3.90
N ALA A 106 9.74 1.64 -4.28
CA ALA A 106 10.30 1.73 -5.63
C ALA A 106 11.21 0.55 -5.95
N SER A 107 12.02 0.10 -4.98
CA SER A 107 12.90 -1.06 -5.15
C SER A 107 12.12 -2.35 -5.36
N GLY A 108 11.10 -2.64 -4.54
CA GLY A 108 10.30 -3.86 -4.67
C GLY A 108 9.37 -3.87 -5.88
N ALA A 109 8.88 -2.70 -6.29
CA ALA A 109 8.05 -2.57 -7.49
C ALA A 109 8.86 -2.61 -8.80
N ALA A 110 10.20 -2.52 -8.75
CA ALA A 110 11.07 -2.49 -9.93
C ALA A 110 11.70 -3.85 -10.30
N ILE A 111 11.51 -4.90 -9.48
CA ILE A 111 12.14 -6.23 -9.67
C ILE A 111 11.33 -7.12 -10.58
#